data_AF-A0A7W8AMA0-F1
#
_entry.id   AF-A0A7W8AMA0-F1
#
_cell.length_a   1.000
_cell.length_b   1.000
_cell.length_c   1.000
_cell.angle_alpha   90.00
_cell.angle_beta   90.00
_cell.angle_gamma   90.00
#
_symmetry.space_group_name_H-M   'P 1'
#
loop_
_entity.id
_entity.type
_entity.pdbx_description
1 polymer ?
#
loop_
_entity_poly.entity_id
_entity_poly.type
_entity_poly.pdbx_seq_one_letter_code
_entity_poly.pdbx_strand_id
1 'polypeptide(L)'
;MNELREGAAVKGADGSALHNAEVVKGHNLAWGGDLYTIRPYTLGPAALEAFTVRERIHVSIDGLGEDLVDLHGIGVYRRHEPRIGAEGETELTWRTATIGAQFLSLQVVGESDVFGQVRVTNTPTRSEGATVSPNLVPGPVDPEITPMKNCVTALYPQFDIENLGAIINTGGVRVDVESRVNMVPPIGDVSRTSTSYALYDGDRQVGTLLAADLEIGALLHHIPVKNATSPVEFSTIIA
;
A
#
# COMPACT_ATOMS: atom_id res chain seq x y z
N MET A 1 -8.39 -25.62 -31.75
CA MET A 1 -7.52 -24.60 -32.36
C MET A 1 -7.82 -23.34 -31.58
N ASN A 2 -7.10 -23.11 -30.48
CA ASN A 2 -7.36 -22.01 -29.54
C ASN A 2 -6.25 -20.98 -29.71
N GLU A 3 -6.63 -19.78 -30.11
CA GLU A 3 -5.74 -18.63 -30.24
C GLU A 3 -5.34 -18.13 -28.84
N LEU A 4 -4.03 -18.12 -28.60
CA LEU A 4 -3.39 -17.45 -27.47
C LEU A 4 -3.56 -15.94 -27.66
N ARG A 5 -4.30 -15.29 -26.76
CA ARG A 5 -4.27 -13.83 -26.66
C ARG A 5 -2.95 -13.40 -26.03
N GLU A 6 -2.15 -12.68 -26.81
CA GLU A 6 -0.95 -11.97 -26.38
C GLU A 6 -1.26 -11.08 -25.17
N GLY A 7 -0.50 -11.27 -24.09
CA GLY A 7 -0.53 -10.40 -22.93
C GLY A 7 0.03 -9.03 -23.30
N ALA A 8 -0.78 -7.98 -23.17
CA ALA A 8 -0.36 -6.62 -23.38
C ALA A 8 0.70 -6.22 -22.32
N ALA A 9 1.84 -5.72 -22.79
CA ALA A 9 2.86 -5.12 -21.94
C ALA A 9 2.30 -3.94 -21.14
N VAL A 10 2.53 -3.95 -19.83
CA VAL A 10 2.13 -2.86 -18.91
C VAL A 10 2.92 -1.60 -19.26
N LYS A 11 2.25 -0.61 -19.84
CA LYS A 11 2.73 0.78 -19.94
C LYS A 11 2.05 1.57 -18.83
N GLY A 12 2.81 2.13 -17.88
CA GLY A 12 2.20 3.00 -16.88
C GLY A 12 2.97 3.31 -15.59
N ALA A 13 4.17 2.77 -15.37
CA ALA A 13 5.03 3.27 -14.31
C ALA A 13 6.19 4.04 -14.95
N ASP A 14 5.98 5.32 -15.24
CA ASP A 14 7.12 6.22 -15.38
C ASP A 14 7.69 6.37 -13.96
N GLY A 15 8.75 5.61 -13.69
CA GLY A 15 9.55 5.78 -12.47
C GLY A 15 10.39 7.05 -12.51
N SER A 16 10.25 7.88 -13.55
CA SER A 16 10.98 9.14 -13.68
C SER A 16 10.43 10.23 -12.76
N ALA A 17 9.17 10.15 -12.33
CA ALA A 17 8.64 11.05 -11.31
C ALA A 17 9.20 10.79 -9.89
N LEU A 18 9.79 9.60 -9.63
CA LEU A 18 10.35 9.21 -8.33
C LEU A 18 11.82 9.60 -8.15
N HIS A 19 12.32 10.56 -8.95
CA HIS A 19 13.71 11.02 -8.86
C HIS A 19 13.99 11.67 -7.49
N ASN A 20 14.82 10.98 -6.71
CA ASN A 20 15.51 11.45 -5.50
C ASN A 20 14.61 11.84 -4.32
N ALA A 21 13.56 11.05 -4.03
CA ALA A 21 13.14 10.95 -2.63
C ALA A 21 14.33 10.37 -1.86
N GLU A 22 15.03 11.22 -1.11
CA GLU A 22 16.03 10.81 -0.12
C GLU A 22 15.48 9.61 0.63
N VAL A 23 16.23 8.50 0.60
CA VAL A 23 15.88 7.26 1.29
C VAL A 23 15.64 7.58 2.76
N VAL A 24 14.38 7.74 3.16
CA VAL A 24 14.00 7.84 4.56
C VAL A 24 14.22 6.44 5.14
N LYS A 25 15.38 6.26 5.78
CA LYS A 25 15.71 5.00 6.44
C LYS A 25 14.83 4.88 7.70
N GLY A 26 13.93 3.91 7.71
CA GLY A 26 13.17 3.55 8.91
C GLY A 26 14.08 3.28 10.11
N HIS A 27 13.64 3.68 11.30
CA HIS A 27 14.42 3.61 12.53
C HIS A 27 14.60 2.15 13.00
N ASN A 28 15.81 1.75 13.42
CA ASN A 28 16.16 0.36 13.81
C ASN A 28 15.28 -0.26 14.91
N LEU A 29 14.58 0.57 15.70
CA LEU A 29 13.67 0.12 16.76
C LEU A 29 12.30 -0.32 16.24
N ALA A 30 11.96 -0.04 14.97
CA ALA A 30 10.71 -0.50 14.35
C ALA A 30 10.72 -2.01 14.02
N TRP A 31 11.86 -2.68 14.21
CA TRP A 31 12.11 -4.01 13.64
C TRP A 31 11.69 -5.20 14.52
N GLY A 32 11.04 -4.95 15.66
CA GLY A 32 10.55 -6.00 16.57
C GLY A 32 11.67 -6.78 17.27
N GLY A 33 11.48 -7.13 18.55
CA GLY A 33 12.36 -8.10 19.23
C GLY A 33 11.92 -9.54 18.91
N ASP A 34 12.86 -10.50 18.88
CA ASP A 34 12.77 -11.99 18.76
C ASP A 34 11.69 -12.64 17.87
N LEU A 35 10.88 -11.87 17.17
CA LEU A 35 9.91 -12.27 16.16
C LEU A 35 10.63 -12.32 14.81
N TYR A 36 10.25 -13.27 13.94
CA TYR A 36 10.73 -13.48 12.57
C TYR A 36 11.58 -12.34 11.99
N THR A 37 12.88 -12.57 11.74
CA THR A 37 13.74 -11.52 11.18
C THR A 37 13.29 -11.18 9.76
N ILE A 38 12.56 -10.08 9.60
CA ILE A 38 12.31 -9.46 8.30
C ILE A 38 13.66 -8.96 7.79
N ARG A 39 14.12 -9.54 6.68
CA ARG A 39 15.43 -9.21 6.09
C ARG A 39 15.23 -8.58 4.72
N PRO A 40 15.95 -7.49 4.41
CA PRO A 40 16.02 -6.97 3.06
C PRO A 40 16.37 -8.06 2.05
N TYR A 41 15.71 -8.01 0.90
CA TYR A 41 15.94 -8.85 -0.26
C TYR A 41 15.72 -10.35 -0.02
N THR A 42 14.91 -10.69 0.98
CA THR A 42 14.54 -12.08 1.26
C THR A 42 13.05 -12.30 1.04
N LEU A 43 12.72 -13.48 0.51
CA LEU A 43 11.34 -13.94 0.41
C LEU A 43 10.95 -14.61 1.72
N GLY A 44 9.83 -14.17 2.30
CA GLY A 44 9.20 -14.84 3.44
C GLY A 44 7.97 -15.65 3.02
N PRO A 45 7.59 -16.68 3.79
CA PRO A 45 6.37 -17.44 3.56
C PRO A 45 5.14 -16.56 3.86
N ALA A 46 3.96 -16.99 3.44
CA ALA A 46 2.71 -16.33 3.80
C ALA A 46 2.55 -16.16 5.33
N ALA A 47 1.96 -15.04 5.73
CA ALA A 47 1.75 -14.71 7.14
C ALA A 47 0.53 -13.82 7.36
N LEU A 48 -0.08 -13.93 8.54
CA LEU A 48 -0.98 -12.94 9.10
C LEU A 48 -0.16 -12.04 10.02
N GLU A 49 -0.17 -10.74 9.74
CA GLU A 49 0.72 -9.77 10.37
C GLU A 49 -0.08 -8.55 10.85
N ALA A 50 0.27 -8.02 12.01
CA ALA A 50 -0.30 -6.79 12.56
C ALA A 50 0.81 -5.77 12.79
N PHE A 51 0.59 -4.52 12.41
CA PHE A 51 1.58 -3.44 12.52
C PHE A 51 0.96 -2.21 13.16
N THR A 52 1.79 -1.39 13.82
CA THR A 52 1.43 0.01 13.99
C THR A 52 1.42 0.68 12.62
N VAL A 53 0.47 1.56 12.37
CA VAL A 53 0.37 2.32 11.12
C VAL A 53 0.33 3.80 11.47
N ARG A 54 1.03 4.61 10.66
CA ARG A 54 0.87 6.05 10.62
C ARG A 54 0.34 6.43 9.25
N GLU A 55 -0.71 7.23 9.22
CA GLU A 55 -1.23 7.81 7.99
C GLU A 55 -1.20 9.33 8.13
N ARG A 56 -0.74 10.03 7.10
CA ARG A 56 -0.77 11.49 7.05
C ARG A 56 -1.59 11.91 5.85
N ILE A 57 -2.76 12.49 6.09
CA ILE A 57 -3.68 12.89 5.03
C ILE A 57 -3.73 14.41 4.93
N HIS A 58 -3.77 14.91 3.70
CA HIS A 58 -4.03 16.31 3.40
C HIS A 58 -5.40 16.40 2.75
N VAL A 59 -6.35 17.04 3.42
CA VAL A 59 -7.76 17.02 3.05
C VAL A 59 -8.32 18.44 3.01
N SER A 60 -9.15 18.71 2.02
CA SER A 60 -9.96 19.93 1.92
C SER A 60 -11.44 19.56 1.91
N ILE A 61 -12.21 20.09 2.86
CA ILE A 61 -13.66 19.85 3.00
C ILE A 61 -14.42 21.16 2.81
N ASP A 62 -15.39 21.14 1.90
CA ASP A 62 -16.24 22.28 1.58
C ASP A 62 -17.03 22.72 2.82
N GLY A 63 -16.83 23.98 3.22
CA GLY A 63 -17.49 24.58 4.38
C GLY A 63 -16.80 24.37 5.73
N LEU A 64 -15.78 23.51 5.81
CA LEU A 64 -14.94 23.38 7.02
C LEU A 64 -13.55 24.00 6.83
N GLY A 65 -12.90 23.70 5.70
CA GLY A 65 -11.55 24.17 5.42
C GLY A 65 -10.61 23.06 4.96
N GLU A 66 -9.33 23.36 4.97
CA GLU A 66 -8.26 22.46 4.56
C GLU A 66 -7.32 22.24 5.73
N ASP A 67 -6.91 20.99 5.96
CA ASP A 67 -5.94 20.66 7.00
C ASP A 67 -5.14 19.41 6.63
N LEU A 68 -4.03 19.25 7.33
CA LEU A 68 -3.21 18.07 7.32
C LEU A 68 -3.38 17.32 8.65
N VAL A 69 -3.75 16.05 8.58
CA VAL A 69 -4.07 15.24 9.76
C VAL A 69 -3.06 14.10 9.88
N ASP A 70 -2.39 14.03 11.02
CA ASP A 70 -1.54 12.90 11.42
C ASP A 70 -2.40 11.88 12.19
N LEU A 71 -2.52 10.68 11.62
CA LEU A 71 -3.33 9.59 12.14
C LEU A 71 -2.44 8.42 12.57
N HIS A 72 -2.82 7.76 13.65
CA HIS A 72 -2.09 6.61 14.18
C HIS A 72 -3.04 5.47 14.55
N GLY A 73 -2.57 4.24 14.37
CA GLY A 73 -3.34 3.07 14.77
C GLY A 73 -2.72 1.76 14.35
N ILE A 74 -3.57 0.80 13.95
CA ILE A 74 -3.16 -0.58 13.68
C ILE A 74 -3.74 -1.01 12.33
N GLY A 75 -2.91 -1.72 11.57
CA GLY A 75 -3.33 -2.47 10.40
C GLY A 75 -3.10 -3.96 10.58
N VAL A 76 -4.00 -4.77 10.03
CA VAL A 76 -3.88 -6.24 9.98
C VAL A 76 -3.91 -6.69 8.52
N TYR A 77 -2.88 -7.47 8.17
CA TYR A 77 -2.55 -7.81 6.79
C TYR A 77 -2.38 -9.31 6.68
N ARG A 78 -2.90 -9.90 5.61
CA ARG A 78 -2.54 -11.25 5.20
C ARG A 78 -1.60 -11.18 4.02
N ARG A 79 -0.33 -11.47 4.24
CA ARG A 79 0.66 -11.64 3.19
C ARG A 79 0.50 -13.00 2.53
N HIS A 80 0.46 -13.01 1.21
CA HIS A 80 0.32 -14.22 0.40
C HIS A 80 1.69 -14.85 0.10
N GLU A 81 1.67 -16.10 -0.36
CA GLU A 81 2.87 -16.78 -0.83
C GLU A 81 3.49 -16.03 -2.04
N PRO A 82 4.82 -15.81 -2.07
CA PRO A 82 5.49 -15.29 -3.24
C PRO A 82 5.30 -16.21 -4.45
N ARG A 83 5.14 -15.63 -5.62
CA ARG A 83 5.04 -16.35 -6.90
C ARG A 83 5.95 -15.73 -7.95
N ILE A 84 6.29 -16.49 -8.98
CA ILE A 84 7.00 -15.94 -10.13
C ILE A 84 6.06 -14.96 -10.84
N GLY A 85 6.49 -13.70 -10.97
CA GLY A 85 5.71 -12.63 -11.58
C GLY A 85 6.38 -11.96 -12.77
N ALA A 86 7.65 -12.29 -13.04
CA ALA A 86 8.37 -11.83 -14.23
C ALA A 86 8.16 -12.83 -15.38
N GLU A 87 7.80 -12.33 -16.56
CA GLU A 87 7.55 -13.14 -17.75
C GLU A 87 8.83 -13.87 -18.21
N GLY A 88 8.69 -15.14 -18.60
CA GLY A 88 9.81 -15.97 -19.07
C GLY A 88 10.72 -16.53 -17.97
N GLU A 89 10.53 -16.11 -16.71
CA GLU A 89 11.31 -16.61 -15.58
C GLU A 89 10.75 -17.94 -15.05
N THR A 90 11.65 -18.79 -14.56
CA THR A 90 11.30 -20.13 -14.01
C THR A 90 11.76 -20.33 -12.58
N GLU A 91 12.58 -19.42 -12.06
CA GLU A 91 13.09 -19.46 -10.70
C GLU A 91 12.39 -18.41 -9.83
N LEU A 92 11.96 -18.81 -8.63
CA LEU A 92 11.42 -17.90 -7.63
C LEU A 92 12.55 -17.29 -6.80
N THR A 93 12.91 -16.05 -7.12
CA THR A 93 13.92 -15.26 -6.41
C THR A 93 13.32 -13.93 -5.97
N TRP A 94 14.03 -13.17 -5.13
CA TRP A 94 13.61 -11.78 -4.87
C TRP A 94 13.40 -11.05 -6.19
N ARG A 95 14.31 -11.12 -7.17
CA ARG A 95 14.18 -10.38 -8.44
C ARG A 95 12.87 -10.69 -9.18
N THR A 96 12.51 -11.96 -9.27
CA THR A 96 11.42 -12.47 -10.12
C THR A 96 10.07 -12.55 -9.40
N ALA A 97 10.06 -12.46 -8.06
CA ALA A 97 8.85 -12.66 -7.27
C ALA A 97 7.86 -11.49 -7.36
N THR A 98 6.57 -11.81 -7.46
CA THR A 98 5.48 -10.92 -7.06
C THR A 98 4.92 -11.41 -5.72
N ILE A 99 4.69 -10.47 -4.79
CA ILE A 99 4.15 -10.75 -3.47
C ILE A 99 2.88 -9.93 -3.28
N GLY A 100 1.77 -10.60 -3.01
CA GLY A 100 0.50 -9.95 -2.69
C GLY A 100 0.30 -9.85 -1.17
N ALA A 101 -0.49 -8.88 -0.74
CA ALA A 101 -1.07 -8.82 0.59
C ALA A 101 -2.52 -8.38 0.51
N GLN A 102 -3.34 -8.85 1.45
CA GLN A 102 -4.71 -8.39 1.64
C GLN A 102 -4.81 -7.60 2.95
N PHE A 103 -5.43 -6.44 2.91
CA PHE A 103 -5.80 -5.70 4.11
C PHE A 103 -7.07 -6.30 4.70
N LEU A 104 -6.98 -6.78 5.93
CA LEU A 104 -8.13 -7.32 6.66
C LEU A 104 -8.77 -6.24 7.53
N SER A 105 -7.95 -5.34 8.08
CA SER A 105 -8.39 -4.19 8.84
C SER A 105 -7.35 -3.09 8.79
N LEU A 106 -7.81 -1.85 8.67
CA LEU A 106 -7.05 -0.65 8.95
C LEU A 106 -7.91 0.21 9.86
N GLN A 107 -7.35 0.66 10.97
CA GLN A 107 -8.01 1.62 11.87
C GLN A 107 -6.96 2.59 12.37
N VAL A 108 -7.05 3.84 11.93
CA VAL A 108 -6.18 4.93 12.40
C VAL A 108 -7.03 6.12 12.82
N VAL A 109 -6.57 6.83 13.85
CA VAL A 109 -7.27 7.97 14.43
C VAL A 109 -6.28 9.10 14.67
N GLY A 110 -6.74 10.34 14.49
CA GLY A 110 -5.99 11.57 14.69
C GLY A 110 -6.93 12.71 15.04
N GLU A 111 -6.37 13.82 15.48
CA GLU A 111 -7.10 15.04 15.83
C GLU A 111 -6.67 16.17 14.90
N SER A 112 -7.63 17.02 14.52
CA SER A 112 -7.43 18.19 13.67
C SER A 112 -8.16 19.39 14.28
N ASP A 113 -7.50 20.55 14.26
CA ASP A 113 -8.11 21.81 14.73
C ASP A 113 -9.30 22.23 13.85
N VAL A 114 -9.34 21.78 12.59
CA VAL A 114 -10.40 22.07 11.62
C VAL A 114 -11.49 21.00 11.67
N PHE A 115 -11.09 19.74 11.68
CA PHE A 115 -12.01 18.61 11.47
C PHE A 115 -12.47 17.93 12.77
N GLY A 116 -11.87 18.27 13.92
CA GLY A 116 -12.04 17.52 15.17
C GLY A 116 -11.36 16.17 15.08
N GLN A 117 -11.92 15.16 15.73
CA GLN A 117 -11.44 13.80 15.57
C GLN A 117 -11.68 13.30 14.14
N VAL A 118 -10.64 12.69 13.56
CA VAL A 118 -10.70 12.01 12.27
C VAL A 118 -10.33 10.54 12.48
N ARG A 119 -11.18 9.65 11.97
CA ARG A 119 -10.92 8.21 11.95
C ARG A 119 -10.94 7.71 10.51
N VAL A 120 -9.93 6.93 10.15
CA VAL A 120 -9.84 6.28 8.83
C VAL A 120 -9.93 4.76 9.00
N THR A 121 -10.79 4.14 8.20
CA THR A 121 -10.95 2.68 8.15
C THR A 121 -11.00 2.15 6.72
N ASN A 122 -10.70 0.86 6.55
CA ASN A 122 -10.95 0.14 5.30
C ASN A 122 -12.46 0.01 5.03
N THR A 123 -12.86 -0.09 3.74
CA THR A 123 -14.26 -0.37 3.38
C THR A 123 -14.52 -1.89 3.41
N PRO A 124 -15.36 -2.42 4.31
CA PRO A 124 -15.50 -3.88 4.51
C PRO A 124 -16.01 -4.65 3.29
N THR A 125 -16.72 -3.99 2.38
CA THR A 125 -17.30 -4.60 1.18
C THR A 125 -16.36 -4.58 -0.03
N ARG A 126 -15.18 -3.97 0.11
CA ARG A 126 -14.18 -3.84 -0.95
C ARG A 126 -12.97 -4.70 -0.65
N SER A 127 -12.35 -5.20 -1.72
CA SER A 127 -11.07 -5.90 -1.61
C SER A 127 -9.96 -4.87 -1.62
N GLU A 128 -9.21 -4.79 -0.52
CA GLU A 128 -8.06 -3.90 -0.34
C GLU A 128 -6.80 -4.73 -0.16
N GLY A 129 -5.67 -4.23 -0.67
CA GLY A 129 -4.48 -5.05 -0.83
C GLY A 129 -3.24 -4.27 -1.19
N ALA A 130 -2.10 -4.94 -1.10
CA ALA A 130 -0.85 -4.46 -1.66
C ALA A 130 -0.29 -5.48 -2.66
N THR A 131 0.42 -4.99 -3.67
CA THR A 131 1.22 -5.82 -4.57
C THR A 131 2.63 -5.28 -4.64
N VAL A 132 3.59 -6.14 -4.32
CA VAL A 132 5.01 -5.89 -4.46
C VAL A 132 5.50 -6.64 -5.70
N SER A 133 5.77 -5.91 -6.78
CA SER A 133 6.09 -6.48 -8.10
C SER A 133 7.57 -6.33 -8.47
N PRO A 134 8.11 -7.20 -9.33
CA PRO A 134 9.42 -7.00 -9.94
C PRO A 134 9.51 -5.62 -10.58
N ASN A 135 10.62 -4.93 -10.31
CA ASN A 135 10.92 -3.69 -11.01
C ASN A 135 11.57 -4.02 -12.37
N LEU A 136 10.77 -3.94 -13.43
CA LEU A 136 11.20 -4.15 -14.81
C LEU A 136 11.86 -2.88 -15.33
N VAL A 137 13.09 -2.57 -14.91
CA VAL A 137 13.87 -1.50 -15.53
C VAL A 137 14.32 -1.98 -16.92
N PRO A 138 14.03 -1.25 -18.00
CA PRO A 138 14.54 -1.60 -19.32
C PRO A 138 16.07 -1.50 -19.37
N GLY A 139 16.74 -2.55 -19.87
CA GLY A 139 18.19 -2.57 -20.06
C GLY A 139 18.89 -3.73 -19.33
N PRO A 140 20.20 -3.93 -19.56
CA PRO A 140 20.96 -4.93 -18.84
C PRO A 140 20.98 -4.58 -17.36
N VAL A 141 20.34 -5.42 -16.54
CA VAL A 141 20.40 -5.29 -15.09
C VAL A 141 21.67 -5.95 -14.61
N ASP A 142 22.51 -5.19 -13.89
CA ASP A 142 23.70 -5.72 -13.25
C ASP A 142 23.28 -6.89 -12.32
N PRO A 143 23.81 -8.12 -12.56
CA PRO A 143 23.46 -9.28 -11.74
C PRO A 143 23.88 -9.11 -10.27
N GLU A 144 24.85 -8.26 -9.97
CA GLU A 144 25.31 -7.99 -8.60
C GLU A 144 24.37 -7.05 -7.82
N ILE A 145 23.52 -6.29 -8.51
CA ILE A 145 22.59 -5.34 -7.87
C ILE A 145 21.24 -6.02 -7.64
N THR A 146 20.85 -6.18 -6.38
CA THR A 146 19.49 -6.63 -6.04
C THR A 146 18.52 -5.44 -6.05
N PRO A 147 17.53 -5.41 -6.95
CA PRO A 147 16.70 -4.24 -7.16
C PRO A 147 15.66 -4.09 -6.06
N MET A 148 15.34 -2.84 -5.70
CA MET A 148 14.10 -2.54 -5.01
C MET A 148 12.90 -2.90 -5.89
N LYS A 149 11.80 -3.30 -5.26
CA LYS A 149 10.53 -3.63 -5.91
C LYS A 149 9.57 -2.46 -5.84
N ASN A 150 8.65 -2.39 -6.79
CA ASN A 150 7.55 -1.44 -6.73
C ASN A 150 6.47 -2.02 -5.82
N CYS A 151 5.94 -1.21 -4.91
CA CYS A 151 4.83 -1.58 -4.04
C CYS A 151 3.66 -0.64 -4.32
N VAL A 152 2.51 -1.20 -4.67
CA VAL A 152 1.26 -0.46 -4.83
C VAL A 152 0.26 -1.00 -3.82
N THR A 153 -0.26 -0.11 -3.00
CA THR A 153 -1.31 -0.41 -2.02
C THR A 153 -2.60 0.25 -2.49
N ALA A 154 -3.62 -0.58 -2.71
CA ALA A 154 -4.94 -0.21 -3.21
C ALA A 154 -5.95 -0.20 -2.05
N LEU A 155 -6.55 0.96 -1.82
CA LEU A 155 -7.44 1.23 -0.68
C LEU A 155 -8.78 1.83 -1.15
N TYR A 156 -9.81 1.64 -0.32
CA TYR A 156 -11.07 2.36 -0.41
C TYR A 156 -11.34 3.00 0.97
N PRO A 157 -10.63 4.08 1.33
CA PRO A 157 -10.70 4.62 2.67
C PRO A 157 -12.08 5.21 2.99
N GLN A 158 -12.53 5.00 4.23
CA GLN A 158 -13.67 5.69 4.82
C GLN A 158 -13.14 6.65 5.89
N PHE A 159 -13.55 7.91 5.83
CA PHE A 159 -13.16 8.96 6.77
C PHE A 159 -14.38 9.35 7.60
N ASP A 160 -14.35 9.04 8.89
CA ASP A 160 -15.31 9.54 9.87
C ASP A 160 -14.76 10.84 10.46
N ILE A 161 -15.42 11.95 10.16
CA ILE A 161 -14.96 13.30 10.51
C ILE A 161 -15.96 13.93 11.48
N GLU A 162 -15.50 14.21 12.71
CA GLU A 162 -16.35 14.70 13.81
C GLU A 162 -17.09 16.00 13.46
N ASN A 163 -16.36 17.04 13.05
CA ASN A 163 -16.95 18.36 12.78
C ASN A 163 -17.82 18.38 11.51
N LEU A 164 -17.63 17.42 10.61
CA LEU A 164 -18.53 17.22 9.48
C LEU A 164 -19.79 16.45 9.89
N GLY A 165 -19.69 15.61 10.93
CA GLY A 165 -20.77 14.76 11.41
C GLY A 165 -21.16 13.65 10.41
N ALA A 166 -20.24 13.26 9.52
CA ALA A 166 -20.51 12.30 8.45
C ALA A 166 -19.29 11.41 8.15
N ILE A 167 -19.60 10.22 7.61
CA ILE A 167 -18.59 9.32 7.04
C ILE A 167 -18.52 9.58 5.54
N ILE A 168 -17.34 9.96 5.06
CA ILE A 168 -17.07 10.27 3.66
C ILE A 168 -16.10 9.25 3.05
N ASN A 169 -16.11 9.12 1.73
CA ASN A 169 -15.23 8.20 1.01
C ASN A 169 -14.96 8.69 -0.42
N THR A 170 -14.20 7.95 -1.21
CA THR A 170 -13.80 8.32 -2.57
C THR A 170 -14.83 7.99 -3.67
N GLY A 171 -16.11 7.80 -3.32
CA GLY A 171 -17.17 7.49 -4.29
C GLY A 171 -16.98 6.12 -4.96
N GLY A 172 -16.25 5.20 -4.31
CA GLY A 172 -15.88 3.91 -4.89
C GLY A 172 -14.71 3.95 -5.87
N VAL A 173 -14.01 5.09 -5.98
CA VAL A 173 -12.73 5.19 -6.68
C VAL A 173 -11.62 4.61 -5.79
N ARG A 174 -10.76 3.78 -6.39
CA ARG A 174 -9.60 3.19 -5.70
C ARG A 174 -8.54 4.26 -5.43
N VAL A 175 -8.05 4.32 -4.20
CA VAL A 175 -6.88 5.14 -3.82
C VAL A 175 -5.65 4.27 -3.88
N ASP A 176 -4.68 4.67 -4.69
CA ASP A 176 -3.40 3.97 -4.82
C ASP A 176 -2.31 4.78 -4.11
N VAL A 177 -1.62 4.14 -3.17
CA VAL A 177 -0.38 4.67 -2.58
C VAL A 177 0.80 3.82 -3.03
N GLU A 178 1.86 4.49 -3.48
CA GLU A 178 2.98 3.85 -4.16
C GLU A 178 4.29 4.08 -3.39
N SER A 179 5.14 3.05 -3.39
CA SER A 179 6.49 3.11 -2.83
C SER A 179 7.44 2.17 -3.56
N ARG A 180 8.72 2.26 -3.20
CA ARG A 180 9.73 1.27 -3.58
C ARG A 180 10.27 0.63 -2.33
N VAL A 181 10.30 -0.69 -2.31
CA VAL A 181 10.58 -1.48 -1.10
C VAL A 181 11.73 -2.45 -1.34
N ASN A 182 12.54 -2.67 -0.31
CA ASN A 182 13.60 -3.68 -0.33
C ASN A 182 13.29 -4.89 0.57
N MET A 183 12.18 -4.88 1.29
CA MET A 183 11.72 -5.97 2.16
C MET A 183 10.21 -6.06 2.11
N VAL A 184 9.69 -7.24 2.45
CA VAL A 184 8.26 -7.44 2.64
C VAL A 184 8.07 -8.19 3.96
N PRO A 185 7.28 -7.67 4.91
CA PRO A 185 6.58 -6.38 4.91
C PRO A 185 7.53 -5.16 4.84
N PRO A 186 7.11 -4.03 4.23
CA PRO A 186 7.95 -2.85 4.02
C PRO A 186 7.99 -1.95 5.27
N ILE A 187 8.52 -2.47 6.38
CA ILE A 187 8.55 -1.77 7.67
C ILE A 187 9.40 -0.49 7.59
N GLY A 188 8.80 0.64 7.95
CA GLY A 188 9.41 1.97 7.94
C GLY A 188 9.43 2.63 6.56
N ASP A 189 8.94 1.95 5.51
CA ASP A 189 8.74 2.59 4.21
C ASP A 189 7.43 3.39 4.20
N VAL A 190 7.43 4.51 3.48
CA VAL A 190 6.27 5.38 3.29
C VAL A 190 5.80 5.24 1.85
N SER A 191 4.52 4.95 1.66
CA SER A 191 3.83 4.97 0.37
C SER A 191 3.00 6.23 0.23
N ARG A 192 2.92 6.79 -0.98
CA ARG A 192 2.27 8.09 -1.22
C ARG A 192 1.33 8.06 -2.42
N THR A 193 0.25 8.81 -2.36
CA THR A 193 -0.62 9.09 -3.51
C THR A 193 0.07 10.00 -4.53
N SER A 194 -0.07 9.72 -5.82
CA SER A 194 0.41 10.59 -6.91
C SER A 194 -0.64 11.56 -7.45
N THR A 195 -1.90 11.42 -7.03
CA THR A 195 -3.03 12.24 -7.47
C THR A 195 -3.96 12.57 -6.30
N SER A 196 -4.87 13.52 -6.53
CA SER A 196 -5.96 13.84 -5.62
C SER A 196 -7.23 13.05 -5.95
N TYR A 197 -8.13 12.93 -4.97
CA TYR A 197 -9.38 12.17 -5.07
C TYR A 197 -10.56 12.97 -4.52
N ALA A 198 -11.66 13.04 -5.27
CA ALA A 198 -12.89 13.64 -4.77
C ALA A 198 -13.46 12.83 -3.60
N LEU A 199 -13.97 13.52 -2.58
CA LEU A 199 -14.60 12.93 -1.41
C LEU A 199 -16.10 13.14 -1.42
N TYR A 200 -16.84 12.12 -1.03
CA TYR A 200 -18.29 12.03 -1.14
C TYR A 200 -18.95 11.62 0.17
N ASP A 201 -20.06 12.28 0.46
CA ASP A 201 -21.09 11.91 1.44
C ASP A 201 -22.32 11.43 0.65
N GLY A 202 -22.46 10.11 0.52
CA GLY A 202 -23.40 9.51 -0.44
C GLY A 202 -23.05 9.91 -1.88
N ASP A 203 -23.98 10.54 -2.59
CA ASP A 203 -23.78 11.04 -3.97
C ASP A 203 -23.26 12.48 -4.03
N ARG A 204 -23.18 13.17 -2.87
CA ARG A 204 -22.76 14.57 -2.80
C ARG A 204 -21.25 14.63 -2.63
N GLN A 205 -20.56 15.30 -3.57
CA GLN A 205 -19.17 15.67 -3.34
C GLN A 205 -19.08 16.73 -2.23
N VAL A 206 -18.17 16.53 -1.28
CA VAL A 206 -18.01 17.38 -0.09
C VAL A 206 -16.58 17.86 0.12
N GLY A 207 -15.65 17.44 -0.73
CA GLY A 207 -14.26 17.82 -0.60
C GLY A 207 -13.35 17.03 -1.51
N THR A 208 -12.06 17.07 -1.17
CA THR A 208 -10.97 16.42 -1.90
C THR A 208 -9.90 15.93 -0.93
N LEU A 209 -9.48 14.67 -1.09
CA LEU A 209 -8.24 14.15 -0.55
C LEU A 209 -7.12 14.62 -1.48
N LEU A 210 -6.31 15.57 -1.03
CA LEU A 210 -5.25 16.19 -1.81
C LEU A 210 -4.01 15.30 -1.89
N ALA A 211 -3.65 14.66 -0.78
CA ALA A 211 -2.58 13.69 -0.69
C ALA A 211 -2.78 12.76 0.51
N ALA A 212 -2.23 11.54 0.43
CA ALA A 212 -2.09 10.64 1.58
C ALA A 212 -0.73 9.95 1.57
N ASP A 213 -0.11 9.91 2.74
CA ASP A 213 1.09 9.12 3.05
C ASP A 213 0.72 7.99 4.00
N LEU A 214 1.13 6.77 3.69
CA LEU A 214 0.92 5.58 4.51
C LEU A 214 2.27 4.97 4.90
N GLU A 215 2.54 4.91 6.20
CA GLU A 215 3.73 4.29 6.79
C GLU A 215 3.36 3.01 7.53
N ILE A 216 4.03 1.91 7.19
CA ILE A 216 3.96 0.66 7.96
C ILE A 216 5.01 0.73 9.05
N GLY A 217 4.60 0.87 10.31
CA GLY A 217 5.48 0.95 11.46
C GLY A 217 5.89 -0.42 12.01
N ALA A 218 6.00 -0.50 13.34
CA ALA A 218 6.49 -1.69 14.04
C ALA A 218 5.58 -2.91 13.86
N LEU A 219 6.21 -4.08 13.64
CA LEU A 219 5.55 -5.37 13.67
C LEU A 219 5.12 -5.73 15.10
N LEU A 220 3.82 -5.90 15.31
CA LEU A 220 3.22 -6.26 16.59
C LEU A 220 3.00 -7.76 16.72
N HIS A 221 2.51 -8.40 15.65
CA HIS A 221 2.26 -9.84 15.60
C HIS A 221 2.60 -10.41 14.24
N HIS A 222 3.14 -11.63 14.24
CA HIS A 222 3.43 -12.41 13.04
C HIS A 222 3.03 -13.87 13.27
N ILE A 223 2.10 -14.34 12.44
CA ILE A 223 1.58 -15.71 12.49
C ILE A 223 1.76 -16.31 11.09
N PRO A 224 2.71 -17.24 10.90
CA PRO A 224 2.83 -17.95 9.63
C PRO A 224 1.53 -18.67 9.28
N VAL A 225 1.07 -18.52 8.04
CA VAL A 225 -0.11 -19.20 7.54
C VAL A 225 0.28 -20.06 6.34
N LYS A 226 -0.36 -21.22 6.19
CA LYS A 226 -0.11 -22.10 5.03
C LYS A 226 -1.10 -21.78 3.93
N ASN A 227 -0.64 -21.83 2.68
CA ASN A 227 -1.49 -21.81 1.48
C ASN A 227 -2.36 -20.54 1.34
N ALA A 228 -1.95 -19.40 1.88
CA ALA A 228 -2.62 -18.14 1.59
C ALA A 228 -2.22 -17.68 0.19
N THR A 229 -3.03 -18.01 -0.80
CA THR A 229 -2.86 -17.55 -2.18
C THR A 229 -3.64 -16.27 -2.38
N SER A 230 -3.12 -15.37 -3.23
CA SER A 230 -3.83 -14.13 -3.56
C SER A 230 -5.09 -14.46 -4.36
N PRO A 231 -6.30 -14.14 -3.87
CA PRO A 231 -7.51 -14.32 -4.68
C PRO A 231 -7.60 -13.29 -5.82
N VAL A 232 -6.81 -12.21 -5.72
CA VAL A 232 -6.83 -11.05 -6.62
C VAL A 232 -5.39 -10.62 -6.86
N GLU A 233 -4.98 -10.49 -8.12
CA GLU A 233 -3.81 -9.68 -8.46
C GLU A 233 -4.26 -8.21 -8.46
N PHE A 234 -3.91 -7.43 -7.44
CA PHE A 234 -4.28 -6.01 -7.42
C PHE A 234 -3.57 -5.20 -8.52
N SER A 235 -2.56 -5.81 -9.17
CA SER A 235 -1.82 -5.28 -10.31
C SER A 235 -2.59 -5.27 -11.65
N THR A 236 -3.83 -5.78 -11.75
CA THR A 236 -4.53 -5.84 -13.05
C THR A 236 -5.33 -4.60 -13.46
N ILE A 237 -5.15 -3.44 -12.81
CA ILE A 237 -5.83 -2.20 -13.24
C ILE A 237 -4.83 -1.04 -13.26
N ILE A 238 -3.96 -1.05 -14.27
CA ILE A 238 -3.58 0.16 -14.98
C ILE A 238 -3.98 -0.14 -16.43
N ALA A 239 -5.14 0.36 -16.83
CA ALA A 239 -5.65 0.34 -18.19
C ALA A 239 -6.06 1.78 -18.55
#